data_AF-A0A6S6TS59-F1
#
_entry.id   AF-A0A6S6TS59-F1
#
_cell.length_a   1.000
_cell.length_b   1.000
_cell.length_c   1.000
_cell.angle_alpha   90.00
_cell.angle_beta   90.00
_cell.angle_gamma   90.00
#
_symmetry.space_group_name_H-M   'P 1'
#
loop_
_entity.id
_entity.type
_entity.pdbx_description
1 polymer ?
#
loop_
_entity_poly.entity_id
_entity_poly.type
_entity_poly.pdbx_seq_one_letter_code
_entity_poly.pdbx_strand_id
1 'polypeptide(L)'
;QLATKSDLILVVGSPNSSNSNRLRELAEKRNTPAYLIDDANDIQPEWLENVNTVGLTAGASAPEILVQGVIEHLRKHGATVEVQNSGITENISFVLPKELR
;
A
#
# COMPACT_ATOMS: atom_id res chain seq x y z
N GLN A 1 11.58 5.90 0.56
CA GLN A 1 11.23 7.33 0.42
C GLN A 1 9.85 7.61 1.01
N LEU A 2 8.84 6.79 0.67
CA LEU A 2 7.47 6.92 1.21
C LEU A 2 7.41 7.00 2.74
N ALA A 3 8.03 6.07 3.47
CA ALA A 3 8.01 6.04 4.93
C ALA A 3 8.55 7.31 5.60
N THR A 4 9.62 7.89 5.07
CA THR A 4 10.24 9.08 5.65
C THR A 4 9.41 10.36 5.45
N LYS A 5 8.39 10.32 4.59
CA LYS A 5 7.48 11.45 4.30
C LYS A 5 6.06 11.22 4.81
N SER A 6 5.80 10.11 5.49
CA SER A 6 4.46 9.73 5.93
C SER A 6 4.43 9.56 7.44
N ASP A 7 3.35 10.00 8.07
CA ASP A 7 3.12 9.76 9.51
C ASP A 7 2.58 8.33 9.72
N LEU A 8 1.93 7.77 8.69
CA LEU A 8 1.33 6.44 8.67
C LEU A 8 1.59 5.80 7.31
N ILE A 9 1.83 4.49 7.27
CA ILE A 9 1.78 3.70 6.04
C ILE A 9 0.64 2.67 6.08
N LEU A 10 -0.13 2.62 5.00
CA LEU A 10 -1.06 1.53 4.72
C LEU A 10 -0.50 0.69 3.58
N VAL A 11 -0.39 -0.62 3.83
CA VAL A 11 0.03 -1.61 2.83
C VAL A 11 -1.17 -2.46 2.47
N VAL A 12 -1.64 -2.36 1.23
CA VAL A 12 -2.72 -3.21 0.72
C VAL A 12 -2.16 -4.57 0.34
N GLY A 13 -2.66 -5.62 0.95
CA GLY A 13 -2.29 -7.00 0.68
C GLY A 13 -2.52 -7.90 1.88
N SER A 14 -2.49 -9.21 1.65
CA SER A 14 -2.90 -10.16 2.67
C SER A 14 -1.79 -10.54 3.66
N PRO A 15 -2.14 -10.92 4.92
CA PRO A 15 -1.19 -11.36 5.94
C PRO A 15 -0.31 -12.55 5.56
N ASN A 16 -0.75 -13.38 4.62
CA ASN A 16 0.02 -14.52 4.11
C ASN A 16 1.02 -14.15 2.99
N SER A 17 1.01 -12.91 2.51
CA SER A 17 1.88 -12.44 1.43
C SER A 17 3.23 -11.98 2.01
N SER A 18 4.30 -12.73 1.73
CA SER A 18 5.65 -12.38 2.19
C SER A 18 6.10 -10.99 1.70
N ASN A 19 5.77 -10.62 0.46
CA ASN A 19 6.12 -9.31 -0.09
C ASN A 19 5.39 -8.17 0.65
N SER A 20 4.09 -8.32 0.90
CA SER A 20 3.29 -7.29 1.59
C SER A 20 3.77 -7.10 3.04
N ASN A 21 4.03 -8.20 3.75
CA ASN A 21 4.64 -8.14 5.08
C ASN A 21 6.01 -7.45 5.05
N ARG A 22 6.83 -7.73 4.03
CA ARG A 22 8.15 -7.11 3.91
C ARG A 22 8.07 -5.59 3.74
N LEU A 23 7.10 -5.10 2.99
CA LEU A 23 6.86 -3.66 2.83
C LEU A 23 6.47 -3.02 4.17
N ARG A 24 5.57 -3.65 4.94
CA ARG A 24 5.18 -3.19 6.28
C ARG A 24 6.38 -3.16 7.23
N GLU A 25 7.12 -4.25 7.35
CA GLU A 25 8.32 -4.33 8.20
C GLU A 25 9.34 -3.25 7.87
N LEU A 26 9.50 -2.91 6.58
CA LEU A 26 10.44 -1.90 6.13
C LEU A 26 10.02 -0.48 6.58
N ALA A 27 8.71 -0.21 6.64
CA ALA A 27 8.16 1.02 7.17
C ALA A 27 8.35 1.11 8.69
N GLU A 28 8.03 0.03 9.42
CA GLU A 28 8.22 -0.06 10.87
C GLU A 28 9.69 0.13 11.26
N LYS A 29 10.63 -0.46 10.50
CA LYS A 29 12.08 -0.27 10.69
C LYS A 29 12.56 1.18 10.52
N ARG A 30 11.74 2.03 9.91
CA ARG A 30 12.00 3.47 9.75
C ARG A 30 11.26 4.31 10.80
N ASN A 31 10.68 3.67 11.83
CA ASN A 31 9.85 4.28 12.87
C ASN A 31 8.57 4.94 12.35
N THR A 32 8.06 4.48 11.20
CA THR A 32 6.76 4.90 10.69
C THR A 32 5.75 3.80 11.01
N PRO A 33 4.67 4.09 11.76
CA PRO A 33 3.56 3.15 11.94
C PRO A 33 3.09 2.61 10.60
N ALA A 34 2.91 1.30 10.50
CA ALA A 34 2.49 0.66 9.26
C ALA A 34 1.51 -0.48 9.52
N TYR A 35 0.40 -0.47 8.79
CA TYR A 35 -0.63 -1.49 8.89
C TYR A 35 -0.80 -2.21 7.55
N LEU A 36 -1.04 -3.51 7.67
CA LEU A 36 -1.39 -4.36 6.54
C LEU A 36 -2.93 -4.48 6.53
N ILE A 37 -3.53 -4.16 5.39
CA ILE A 37 -4.98 -4.16 5.19
C ILE A 37 -5.32 -4.97 3.95
N ASP A 38 -6.38 -5.77 4.00
CA ASP A 38 -6.91 -6.46 2.82
C ASP A 38 -7.75 -5.48 1.99
N ASP A 39 -8.56 -4.63 2.64
CA ASP A 39 -9.32 -3.58 1.97
C ASP A 39 -9.55 -2.31 2.82
N ALA A 40 -10.34 -1.38 2.29
CA ALA A 40 -10.60 -0.09 2.93
C ALA A 40 -11.40 -0.18 4.25
N ASN A 41 -12.11 -1.28 4.50
CA ASN A 41 -12.89 -1.47 5.72
C ASN A 41 -12.03 -1.87 6.92
N ASP A 42 -10.81 -2.35 6.68
CA ASP A 42 -9.86 -2.68 7.74
C ASP A 42 -9.23 -1.42 8.37
N ILE A 43 -9.41 -0.26 7.74
CA ILE A 43 -8.86 1.01 8.24
C ILE A 43 -9.63 1.41 9.50
N GLN A 44 -8.91 1.43 10.62
CA GLN A 44 -9.46 1.86 11.89
C GLN A 44 -9.33 3.39 12.04
N PRO A 45 -10.40 4.11 12.43
CA PRO A 45 -10.36 5.57 12.58
C PRO A 45 -9.23 6.07 13.49
N GLU A 46 -8.92 5.33 14.56
CA GLU A 46 -7.85 5.65 15.51
C GLU A 46 -6.46 5.70 14.86
N TRP A 47 -6.24 4.98 13.75
CA TRP A 47 -4.97 5.03 13.02
C TRP A 47 -4.77 6.36 12.30
N LEU A 48 -5.87 7.05 11.98
CA LEU A 48 -5.87 8.31 11.25
C LEU A 48 -5.85 9.54 12.20
N GLU A 49 -5.94 9.32 13.51
CA GLU A 49 -5.86 10.41 14.49
C GLU A 49 -4.47 11.05 14.50
N ASN A 50 -4.42 12.38 14.37
CA ASN A 50 -3.18 13.17 14.32
C ASN A 50 -2.24 12.82 13.14
N VAL A 51 -2.75 12.17 12.10
CA VAL A 51 -2.00 11.84 10.87
C VAL A 51 -2.26 12.91 9.82
N ASN A 52 -1.20 13.57 9.35
CA ASN A 52 -1.30 14.54 8.25
C ASN A 52 -1.02 13.90 6.89
N THR A 53 -0.12 12.91 6.86
CA THR A 53 0.29 12.24 5.62
C THR A 53 0.19 10.72 5.74
N VAL A 54 -0.69 10.12 4.92
CA VAL A 54 -0.81 8.67 4.76
C VAL A 54 -0.04 8.23 3.50
N GLY A 55 0.96 7.37 3.69
CA GLY A 55 1.62 6.68 2.60
C GLY A 55 0.86 5.42 2.23
N LEU A 56 0.34 5.34 1.01
CA LEU A 56 -0.34 4.15 0.50
C LEU A 56 0.59 3.37 -0.43
N THR A 57 0.71 2.07 -0.21
CA THR A 57 1.40 1.14 -1.12
C THR A 57 0.67 -0.19 -1.16
N ALA A 58 1.04 -1.06 -2.09
CA ALA A 58 0.41 -2.35 -2.29
C ALA A 58 1.45 -3.44 -2.55
N GLY A 59 1.18 -4.65 -2.08
CA GLY A 59 1.96 -5.82 -2.45
C GLY A 59 1.81 -6.13 -3.95
N ALA A 60 2.81 -6.80 -4.53
CA ALA A 60 2.80 -7.16 -5.96
C ALA A 60 1.59 -8.01 -6.40
N SER A 61 0.93 -8.68 -5.45
CA SER A 61 -0.24 -9.53 -5.68
C SER A 61 -1.57 -8.84 -5.38
N ALA A 62 -1.56 -7.59 -4.90
CA ALA A 62 -2.78 -6.89 -4.51
C ALA A 62 -3.50 -6.32 -5.75
N PRO A 63 -4.78 -6.66 -5.97
CA PRO A 63 -5.57 -6.09 -7.07
C PRO A 63 -5.66 -4.56 -6.97
N GLU A 64 -5.52 -3.88 -8.11
CA GLU A 64 -5.58 -2.42 -8.18
C GLU A 64 -6.91 -1.84 -7.65
N ILE A 65 -8.02 -2.57 -7.82
CA ILE A 65 -9.33 -2.16 -7.31
C ILE A 65 -9.35 -1.97 -5.79
N LEU A 66 -8.58 -2.75 -5.04
CA LEU A 66 -8.49 -2.62 -3.58
C LEU A 66 -7.74 -1.35 -3.19
N VAL A 67 -6.66 -1.05 -3.91
CA VAL A 67 -5.89 0.19 -3.73
C VAL A 67 -6.76 1.40 -4.03
N GLN A 68 -7.51 1.38 -5.13
CA GLN A 68 -8.45 2.45 -5.48
C GLN A 68 -9.55 2.60 -4.42
N GLY A 69 -10.09 1.50 -3.90
CA GLY A 69 -11.05 1.52 -2.80
C GLY A 69 -10.52 2.24 -1.56
N VAL A 70 -9.26 1.98 -1.18
CA VAL A 70 -8.59 2.68 -0.06
C VAL A 70 -8.42 4.16 -0.37
N ILE A 71 -8.02 4.52 -1.59
CA ILE A 71 -7.89 5.92 -2.02
C ILE A 71 -9.23 6.66 -1.89
N GLU A 72 -10.32 6.06 -2.37
CA GLU A 72 -11.65 6.64 -2.27
C GLU A 72 -12.12 6.77 -0.83
N HIS A 73 -11.84 5.78 0.01
CA HIS A 73 -12.14 5.83 1.43
C HIS A 73 -11.44 7.02 2.11
N LEU A 74 -10.13 7.18 1.89
CA LEU A 74 -9.36 8.30 2.44
C LEU A 74 -9.85 9.66 1.91
N ARG A 75 -10.21 9.75 0.62
CA ARG A 75 -10.80 10.97 0.04
C ARG A 75 -12.11 11.37 0.71
N LYS A 76 -12.99 10.41 1.01
CA LYS A 76 -14.24 10.67 1.73
C LYS A 76 -14.00 11.22 3.14
N HIS A 77 -12.83 10.94 3.72
CA HIS A 77 -12.38 11.47 5.01
C HIS A 77 -11.57 12.77 4.87
N GLY A 78 -11.54 13.39 3.69
CA GLY A 78 -10.93 14.70 3.45
C GLY A 78 -9.48 14.64 2.93
N ALA A 79 -8.93 13.46 2.64
CA ALA A 79 -7.59 13.36 2.09
C ALA A 79 -7.51 13.86 0.64
N THR A 80 -6.44 14.59 0.33
CA THR A 80 -6.05 14.88 -1.06
C THR A 80 -5.01 13.85 -1.50
N VAL A 81 -5.13 13.36 -2.74
CA VAL A 81 -4.27 12.28 -3.23
C VAL A 81 -3.21 12.85 -4.15
N GLU A 82 -1.96 12.64 -3.78
CA GLU A 82 -0.80 12.93 -4.63
C GLU A 82 -0.15 11.61 -5.05
N VAL A 83 -0.11 11.35 -6.36
CA VAL A 83 0.57 10.17 -6.91
C VAL A 83 2.02 10.54 -7.15
N GLN A 84 2.94 9.89 -6.44
CA GLN A 84 4.37 10.03 -6.72
C GLN A 84 4.73 9.23 -7.98
N ASN A 85 4.84 9.91 -9.12
CA ASN A 85 5.27 9.32 -10.41
C ASN A 85 6.78 8.98 -10.48
N SER A 86 7.47 8.82 -9.36
CA SER A 86 8.92 8.63 -9.30
C SER A 86 9.36 7.16 -9.17
N GLY A 87 8.46 6.21 -9.43
CA GLY A 87 8.78 4.78 -9.45
C GLY A 87 9.60 4.39 -10.67
N ILE A 88 10.42 3.34 -10.55
CA ILE A 88 11.10 2.74 -11.71
C ILE A 88 10.03 1.96 -12.48
N THR A 89 9.85 2.24 -13.77
CA THR A 89 8.97 1.43 -14.63
C THR A 89 9.61 0.07 -14.85
N GLU A 90 9.04 -0.97 -14.23
CA GLU A 90 9.49 -2.36 -14.43
C GLU A 90 8.73 -2.98 -15.61
N ASN A 91 9.44 -3.29 -16.70
CA ASN A 91 8.88 -3.95 -17.89
C ASN A 91 9.32 -5.42 -17.95
N ILE A 92 8.95 -6.22 -16.95
CA ILE A 92 9.26 -7.66 -16.91
C ILE A 92 7.97 -8.45 -17.18
N SER A 93 7.97 -9.27 -18.23
CA SER A 93 6.86 -10.16 -18.58
C SER A 93 7.33 -11.61 -18.56
N PHE A 94 6.65 -12.45 -17.80
CA PHE A 94 6.87 -13.90 -17.81
C PHE A 94 5.94 -14.53 -18.85
N VAL A 95 6.53 -15.12 -19.89
CA VAL A 95 5.76 -15.91 -20.87
C VAL A 95 5.49 -17.30 -20.32
N LEU A 96 4.24 -17.77 -20.46
CA LEU A 96 3.89 -19.15 -20.13
C LEU A 96 4.70 -20.13 -20.99
N PRO A 97 5.32 -21.17 -20.38
CA PRO A 97 6.01 -22.22 -21.11
C PRO A 97 5.08 -22.88 -22.14
N LYS A 98 5.66 -23.37 -23.24
CA LYS A 98 4.87 -23.95 -24.36
C LYS A 98 4.07 -25.18 -23.93
N GLU A 99 4.48 -25.86 -22.86
CA GLU A 99 3.81 -27.03 -22.31
C GLU A 99 2.50 -26.69 -21.57
N LEU A 100 2.28 -25.41 -21.23
CA LEU A 100 1.11 -24.91 -20.48
C LEU A 100 0.24 -23.93 -21.31
N ARG A 101 0.41 -23.94 -22.63
CA ARG A 101 -0.40 -23.16 -23.58
C ARG A 101 -1.59 -23.93 -24.12
#